data_AF-A0A2T7NN51-F1
#
_entry.id   AF-A0A2T7NN51-F1
#
_cell.length_a   1.000
_cell.length_b   1.000
_cell.length_c   1.000
_cell.angle_alpha   90.00
_cell.angle_beta   90.00
_cell.angle_gamma   90.00
#
_symmetry.space_group_name_H-M   'P 1'
#
loop_
_entity.id
_entity.type
_entity.pdbx_description
1 polymer ?
#
loop_
_entity_poly.entity_id
_entity_poly.type
_entity_poly.pdbx_seq_one_letter_code
_entity_poly.pdbx_strand_id
1 'polypeptide(L)'
;MITRDQYVDPYSERGVSDHTDGPPVTRLYHRGQGHSGYRPLDCVTCGRLVASFLHSLRVGVTESSTATSTTLTSTSGTPTPCLQWRDVLVLDWYKVSDNSGVVTGLQEAGIPVRVMNDDDIEDVATARSDVVWVADVDGVRGLERKVIVCLENHVYDSLRSKLLPQYITTVRLDLMSRCTSQLVIVSPDDKPLEGD
;
A
#
# COMPACT_ATOMS: atom_id res chain seq x y z
N MET A 1 -13.17 -0.21 -7.49
CA MET A 1 -13.75 1.11 -7.83
C MET A 1 -13.55 2.02 -6.63
N ILE A 2 -13.22 3.31 -6.81
CA ILE A 2 -13.03 4.30 -5.72
C ILE A 2 -14.40 4.53 -5.07
N THR A 3 -14.87 3.57 -4.27
CA THR A 3 -16.20 3.02 -4.54
C THR A 3 -17.38 3.84 -4.07
N ARG A 4 -17.22 4.81 -3.18
CA ARG A 4 -18.23 5.82 -2.88
C ARG A 4 -17.70 6.68 -1.75
N ASP A 5 -17.34 7.91 -2.08
CA ASP A 5 -17.61 8.98 -1.14
C ASP A 5 -18.95 9.63 -1.55
N GLN A 6 -19.70 10.15 -0.59
CA GLN A 6 -20.96 10.83 -0.91
C GLN A 6 -20.76 12.21 -1.56
N TYR A 7 -19.52 12.73 -1.56
CA TYR A 7 -19.14 14.02 -2.13
C TYR A 7 -18.08 13.94 -3.23
N VAL A 8 -17.43 12.79 -3.42
CA VAL A 8 -16.41 12.60 -4.46
C VAL A 8 -16.81 11.42 -5.37
N ASP A 9 -17.01 11.74 -6.64
CA ASP A 9 -17.30 10.74 -7.65
C ASP A 9 -16.13 9.75 -7.79
N PRO A 10 -16.41 8.45 -7.97
CA PRO A 10 -15.38 7.48 -8.28
C PRO A 10 -14.58 7.89 -9.51
N TYR A 11 -13.26 7.71 -9.47
CA TYR A 11 -12.45 7.84 -10.68
C TYR A 11 -13.00 6.91 -11.77
N SER A 12 -13.26 7.50 -12.93
CA SER A 12 -13.61 6.80 -14.16
C SER A 12 -12.50 7.05 -15.16
N GLU A 13 -11.95 5.98 -15.73
CA GLU A 13 -10.97 6.10 -16.81
C GLU A 13 -11.62 6.85 -17.98
N ARG A 14 -11.02 7.96 -18.40
CA ARG A 14 -11.54 8.80 -19.48
C ARG A 14 -11.26 8.24 -20.88
N GLY A 15 -10.54 7.12 -20.96
CA GLY A 15 -10.12 6.51 -22.23
C GLY A 15 -9.11 7.35 -23.02
N VAL A 16 -8.52 8.37 -22.40
CA VAL A 16 -7.49 9.25 -22.95
C VAL A 16 -6.32 9.22 -21.99
N SER A 17 -5.10 9.02 -22.49
CA SER A 17 -3.90 9.06 -21.66
C SER A 17 -3.63 10.50 -21.23
N ASP A 18 -3.86 10.84 -19.97
CA ASP A 18 -3.39 12.10 -19.42
C ASP A 18 -1.89 11.95 -19.09
N HIS A 19 -1.11 12.98 -19.41
CA HIS A 19 0.34 12.98 -19.14
C HIS A 19 0.69 12.85 -17.64
N THR A 20 -0.30 12.94 -16.77
CA THR A 20 -0.21 12.87 -15.30
C THR A 20 -0.91 11.65 -14.70
N ASP A 21 -1.49 10.74 -15.51
CA ASP A 21 -2.30 9.63 -14.98
C ASP A 21 -1.51 8.69 -14.05
N GLY A 22 -0.18 8.71 -14.14
CA GLY A 22 0.68 7.85 -13.32
C GLY A 22 0.36 6.36 -13.49
N PRO A 23 1.01 5.49 -12.72
CA PRO A 23 0.65 4.08 -12.64
C PRO A 23 -0.79 3.89 -12.13
N PRO A 24 -1.56 2.93 -12.68
CA PRO A 24 -2.92 2.68 -12.24
C PRO A 24 -2.95 2.22 -10.78
N VAL A 25 -3.98 2.63 -10.04
CA VAL A 25 -4.20 2.19 -8.66
C VAL A 25 -4.49 0.69 -8.63
N THR A 26 -3.70 -0.07 -7.87
CA THR A 26 -3.92 -1.51 -7.69
C THR A 26 -4.87 -1.78 -6.53
N ARG A 27 -5.77 -2.77 -6.71
CA ARG A 27 -6.71 -3.20 -5.68
C ARG A 27 -6.58 -4.68 -5.39
N LEU A 28 -6.35 -4.98 -4.12
CA LEU A 28 -6.38 -6.32 -3.55
C LEU A 28 -7.63 -6.44 -2.68
N TYR A 29 -8.18 -7.63 -2.58
CA TYR A 29 -9.43 -7.86 -1.87
C TYR A 29 -9.23 -8.90 -0.78
N HIS A 30 -9.62 -8.55 0.45
CA HIS A 30 -9.74 -9.48 1.56
C HIS A 30 -11.07 -10.24 1.44
N ARG A 31 -11.10 -11.20 0.51
CA ARG A 31 -12.27 -12.06 0.25
C ARG A 31 -11.85 -13.39 -0.35
N GLY A 32 -12.69 -14.41 -0.17
CA GLY A 32 -12.47 -15.73 -0.71
C GLY A 32 -11.68 -16.66 0.21
N GLN A 33 -11.28 -17.81 -0.32
CA GLN A 33 -10.62 -18.86 0.46
C GLN A 33 -9.24 -18.43 0.94
N GLY A 34 -8.89 -18.84 2.16
CA GLY A 34 -7.59 -18.57 2.79
C GLY A 34 -7.49 -17.23 3.51
N HIS A 35 -8.47 -16.33 3.40
CA HIS A 35 -8.50 -15.09 4.19
C HIS A 35 -8.99 -15.38 5.62
N SER A 36 -8.22 -14.93 6.62
CA SER A 36 -8.52 -15.08 8.04
C SER A 36 -8.85 -13.74 8.69
N GLY A 37 -9.70 -13.75 9.72
CA GLY A 37 -10.06 -12.53 10.45
C GLY A 37 -10.98 -11.60 9.66
N TYR A 38 -11.48 -10.58 10.36
CA TYR A 38 -12.43 -9.63 9.77
C TYR A 38 -11.73 -8.53 8.95
N ARG A 39 -10.50 -8.17 9.33
CA ARG A 39 -9.77 -7.03 8.76
C ARG A 39 -8.60 -7.50 7.91
N PRO A 40 -8.24 -6.76 6.85
CA PRO A 40 -7.02 -7.02 6.10
C PRO A 40 -5.76 -7.05 6.98
N LEU A 41 -5.65 -6.14 7.96
CA LEU A 41 -4.52 -6.06 8.91
C LEU A 41 -4.22 -7.39 9.62
N ASP A 42 -5.26 -8.12 10.02
CA ASP A 42 -5.15 -9.36 10.79
C ASP A 42 -5.00 -10.61 9.90
N CYS A 43 -4.90 -10.43 8.58
CA CYS A 43 -4.94 -11.51 7.61
C CYS A 43 -3.58 -11.80 6.99
N VAL A 44 -3.04 -12.99 7.26
CA VAL A 44 -1.78 -13.47 6.67
C VAL A 44 -1.85 -13.53 5.15
N THR A 45 -2.98 -13.98 4.61
CA THR A 45 -3.18 -14.05 3.16
C THR A 45 -3.17 -12.66 2.51
N CYS A 46 -3.70 -11.63 3.17
CA CYS A 46 -3.55 -10.25 2.69
C CYS A 46 -2.07 -9.83 2.65
N GLY A 47 -1.30 -10.15 3.70
CA GLY A 47 0.15 -9.92 3.71
C GLY A 47 0.86 -10.60 2.54
N ARG A 48 0.51 -11.86 2.22
CA ARG A 48 1.08 -12.60 1.08
C ARG A 48 0.68 -12.01 -0.28
N LEU A 49 -0.56 -11.52 -0.43
CA LEU A 49 -1.00 -10.83 -1.65
C LEU A 49 -0.24 -9.52 -1.86
N VAL A 50 -0.06 -8.74 -0.79
CA VAL A 50 0.77 -7.52 -0.83
C VAL A 50 2.21 -7.88 -1.19
N ALA A 51 2.79 -8.92 -0.58
CA ALA A 51 4.14 -9.37 -0.89
C ALA A 51 4.31 -9.75 -2.37
N SER A 52 3.37 -10.54 -2.90
CA SER A 52 3.38 -10.93 -4.31
C SER A 52 3.33 -9.71 -5.23
N PHE A 53 2.54 -8.69 -4.88
CA PHE A 53 2.49 -7.45 -5.63
C PHE A 53 3.83 -6.70 -5.56
N LEU A 54 4.42 -6.53 -4.38
CA LEU A 54 5.71 -5.84 -4.23
C LEU A 54 6.85 -6.54 -5.00
N HIS A 55 6.88 -7.88 -5.01
CA HIS A 55 7.81 -8.62 -5.86
C HIS A 55 7.57 -8.42 -7.35
N SER A 56 6.31 -8.26 -7.78
CA SER A 56 5.99 -7.94 -9.18
C SER A 56 6.55 -6.58 -9.63
N LEU A 57 6.67 -5.63 -8.70
CA LEU A 57 7.33 -4.34 -8.92
C LEU A 57 8.86 -4.42 -8.89
N ARG A 58 9.42 -5.62 -8.68
CA ARG A 58 10.86 -5.87 -8.51
C ARG A 58 11.47 -5.07 -7.36
N VAL A 59 10.70 -4.80 -6.31
CA VAL A 59 11.20 -4.09 -5.13
C VAL A 59 12.31 -4.92 -4.48
N GLY A 60 13.42 -4.27 -4.12
CA GLY A 60 14.58 -4.93 -3.49
C GLY A 60 15.48 -5.70 -4.45
N VAL A 61 15.17 -5.71 -5.75
CA VAL A 61 16.05 -6.29 -6.76
C VAL A 61 17.17 -5.29 -7.06
N THR A 62 18.40 -5.65 -6.70
CA THR A 62 19.58 -4.92 -7.19
C THR A 62 19.78 -5.30 -8.65
N GLU A 63 19.65 -4.37 -9.60
CA GLU A 63 20.08 -4.60 -10.98
C GLU A 63 21.60 -4.82 -10.99
N SER A 64 22.04 -6.06 -10.81
CA SER A 64 23.37 -6.44 -11.24
C SER A 64 23.34 -6.42 -12.77
N SER A 65 23.98 -5.43 -13.37
CA SER A 65 24.33 -5.47 -14.79
C SER A 65 25.24 -6.67 -15.05
N THR A 66 24.66 -7.86 -15.23
CA THR A 66 25.36 -8.97 -15.87
C THR A 66 25.24 -8.73 -17.37
N ALA A 67 26.22 -7.99 -17.89
CA ALA A 67 26.43 -7.81 -19.31
C ALA A 67 26.73 -9.18 -19.96
N THR A 68 25.70 -9.86 -20.47
CA THR A 68 25.91 -10.81 -21.57
C THR A 68 25.91 -9.98 -22.84
N SER A 69 27.11 -9.86 -23.40
CA SER A 69 27.38 -9.07 -24.60
C SER A 69 26.63 -9.61 -25.81
N THR A 70 25.63 -8.87 -26.28
CA THR A 70 25.30 -8.79 -27.70
C THR A 70 25.01 -7.33 -28.00
N THR A 71 25.99 -6.71 -28.65
CA THR A 71 25.96 -5.37 -29.26
C THR A 71 24.62 -5.04 -29.89
N LEU A 72 23.96 -3.98 -29.41
CA LEU A 72 23.33 -2.95 -30.22
C LEU A 72 23.29 -1.64 -29.40
N THR A 73 23.95 -0.64 -29.94
CA THR A 73 24.10 0.73 -29.45
C THR A 73 22.74 1.41 -29.29
N SER A 74 22.42 1.95 -28.11
CA SER A 74 21.56 3.14 -27.99
C SER A 74 21.58 3.73 -26.58
N THR A 75 22.14 4.93 -26.52
CA THR A 75 21.81 6.07 -25.64
C THR A 75 21.85 5.86 -24.12
N SER A 76 22.87 6.46 -23.50
CA SER A 76 22.94 6.95 -22.11
C SER A 76 21.60 7.01 -21.36
N GLY A 77 21.22 5.89 -20.73
CA GLY A 77 20.18 5.85 -19.71
C GLY A 77 20.86 5.77 -18.36
N THR A 78 20.72 6.80 -17.52
CA THR A 78 20.91 6.66 -16.08
C THR A 78 20.10 5.43 -15.62
N PRO A 79 20.66 4.48 -14.86
CA PRO A 79 19.89 3.35 -14.36
C PRO A 79 18.71 3.92 -13.57
N THR A 80 17.50 3.56 -13.99
CA THR A 80 16.30 3.99 -13.29
C THR A 80 16.40 3.42 -11.88
N PRO A 81 16.37 4.24 -10.80
CA PRO A 81 16.59 3.72 -9.46
C PRO A 81 15.59 2.61 -9.19
N CYS A 82 16.07 1.38 -9.01
CA CYS A 82 15.21 0.25 -8.68
C CYS A 82 14.45 0.58 -7.39
N LEU A 83 13.17 0.22 -7.33
CA LEU A 83 12.40 0.38 -6.10
C LEU A 83 13.08 -0.41 -4.98
N GLN A 84 13.33 0.27 -3.87
CA GLN A 84 13.92 -0.32 -2.68
C GLN A 84 12.84 -0.56 -1.62
N TRP A 85 13.09 -1.41 -0.62
CA TRP A 85 12.11 -1.67 0.43
C TRP A 85 11.79 -0.40 1.22
N ARG A 86 12.79 0.47 1.43
CA ARG A 86 12.62 1.82 2.02
C ARG A 86 11.66 2.73 1.25
N ASP A 87 11.37 2.43 -0.01
CA ASP A 87 10.45 3.20 -0.86
C ASP A 87 8.98 2.79 -0.66
N VAL A 88 8.71 1.80 0.20
CA VAL A 88 7.38 1.22 0.44
C VAL A 88 6.92 1.50 1.86
N LEU A 89 5.68 1.95 2.01
CA LEU A 89 5.01 2.14 3.29
C LEU A 89 3.64 1.45 3.28
N VAL A 90 3.40 0.61 4.28
CA VAL A 90 2.10 -0.03 4.52
C VAL A 90 1.42 0.71 5.65
N LEU A 91 0.19 1.17 5.42
CA LEU A 91 -0.53 2.03 6.35
C LEU A 91 -1.85 1.41 6.78
N ASP A 92 -2.05 1.38 8.09
CA ASP A 92 -3.33 1.11 8.73
C ASP A 92 -3.78 2.34 9.52
N TRP A 93 -5.08 2.45 9.80
CA TRP A 93 -5.59 3.52 10.66
C TRP A 93 -5.25 3.32 12.13
N TYR A 94 -5.24 2.07 12.59
CA TYR A 94 -5.00 1.76 13.99
C TYR A 94 -3.54 1.46 14.23
N LYS A 95 -3.17 1.51 15.51
CA LYS A 95 -1.88 1.04 15.97
C LYS A 95 -1.65 -0.38 15.46
N VAL A 96 -0.60 -0.53 14.67
CA VAL A 96 -0.18 -1.82 14.14
C VAL A 96 0.67 -2.53 15.20
N SER A 97 0.56 -3.85 15.24
CA SER A 97 1.38 -4.72 16.08
C SER A 97 2.28 -5.60 15.20
N ASP A 98 3.47 -5.92 15.70
CA ASP A 98 4.44 -6.80 15.01
C ASP A 98 3.87 -8.21 14.73
N ASN A 99 2.89 -8.64 15.51
CA ASN A 99 2.22 -9.93 15.35
C ASN A 99 0.96 -9.86 14.47
N SER A 100 0.72 -8.76 13.77
CA SER A 100 -0.41 -8.64 12.84
C SER A 100 -0.27 -9.61 11.66
N GLY A 101 -1.40 -10.03 11.09
CA GLY A 101 -1.42 -10.99 10.00
C GLY A 101 -0.69 -10.47 8.76
N VAL A 102 -0.85 -9.19 8.40
CA VAL A 102 -0.13 -8.59 7.27
C VAL A 102 1.37 -8.63 7.47
N VAL A 103 1.86 -8.23 8.65
CA VAL A 103 3.31 -8.27 8.98
C VAL A 103 3.82 -9.71 8.87
N THR A 104 3.10 -10.66 9.45
CA THR A 104 3.44 -12.09 9.38
C THR A 104 3.52 -12.57 7.93
N GLY A 105 2.53 -12.25 7.09
CA GLY A 105 2.50 -12.66 5.68
C GLY A 105 3.62 -12.04 4.84
N LEU A 106 4.02 -10.80 5.13
CA LEU A 106 5.18 -10.15 4.50
C LEU A 106 6.50 -10.83 4.92
N GLN A 107 6.67 -11.12 6.21
CA GLN A 107 7.85 -11.82 6.73
C GLN A 107 8.01 -13.22 6.14
N GLU A 108 6.92 -13.99 6.08
CA GLU A 108 6.92 -15.34 5.47
C GLU A 108 7.30 -15.33 3.99
N ALA A 109 7.03 -14.22 3.28
CA ALA A 109 7.41 -14.02 1.89
C ALA A 109 8.86 -13.53 1.71
N GLY A 110 9.61 -13.34 2.80
CA GLY A 110 11.00 -12.88 2.77
C GLY A 110 11.15 -11.37 2.59
N ILE A 111 10.10 -10.58 2.85
CA ILE A 111 10.18 -9.12 2.81
C ILE A 111 10.72 -8.60 4.14
N PRO A 112 11.78 -7.77 4.14
CA PRO A 112 12.28 -7.14 5.35
C PRO A 112 11.27 -6.08 5.79
N VAL A 113 10.49 -6.37 6.83
CA VAL A 113 9.40 -5.51 7.30
C VAL A 113 9.60 -5.14 8.77
N ARG A 114 9.27 -3.90 9.13
CA ARG A 114 9.29 -3.39 10.51
C ARG A 114 8.03 -2.59 10.80
N VAL A 115 7.46 -2.77 11.99
CA VAL A 115 6.41 -1.87 12.49
C VAL A 115 7.08 -0.64 13.11
N MET A 116 6.58 0.53 12.76
CA MET A 116 7.09 1.80 13.26
C MET A 116 6.70 2.03 14.72
N ASN A 117 7.66 2.42 15.53
CA ASN A 117 7.45 3.04 16.85
C ASN A 117 7.95 4.48 16.85
N ASP A 118 7.70 5.24 17.92
CA ASP A 118 8.10 6.65 18.03
C ASP A 118 9.62 6.84 17.89
N ASP A 119 10.42 5.89 18.37
CA ASP A 119 11.89 5.92 18.25
C ASP A 119 12.39 5.74 16.81
N ASP A 120 11.54 5.23 15.91
CA ASP A 120 11.88 4.97 14.51
C ASP A 120 11.55 6.15 13.57
N ILE A 121 10.93 7.24 14.07
CA ILE A 121 10.47 8.39 13.27
C ILE A 121 11.58 8.95 12.36
N GLU A 122 12.79 9.14 12.88
CA GLU A 122 13.90 9.67 12.09
C GLU A 122 14.28 8.74 10.93
N ASP A 123 14.31 7.43 11.19
CA ASP A 123 14.67 6.42 10.19
C ASP A 123 13.60 6.36 9.07
N VAL A 124 12.33 6.33 9.49
CA VAL A 124 11.18 6.35 8.58
C VAL A 124 11.12 7.64 7.78
N ALA A 125 11.47 8.79 8.35
CA ALA A 125 11.50 10.05 7.62
C ALA A 125 12.66 10.10 6.60
N THR A 126 13.84 9.59 6.98
CA THR A 126 15.06 9.66 6.16
C THR A 126 15.22 8.49 5.20
N ALA A 127 14.34 7.48 5.24
CA ALA A 127 14.46 6.25 4.46
C ALA A 127 15.79 5.52 4.71
N ARG A 128 16.31 5.55 5.95
CA ARG A 128 17.68 5.07 6.21
C ARG A 128 17.78 3.55 6.11
N SER A 129 16.88 2.84 6.76
CA SER A 129 16.78 1.38 6.74
C SER A 129 16.06 0.90 5.48
N ASP A 130 16.65 -0.08 4.79
CA ASP A 130 16.03 -0.71 3.62
C ASP A 130 15.02 -1.78 4.00
N VAL A 131 13.89 -1.32 4.55
CA VAL A 131 12.79 -2.17 5.02
C VAL A 131 11.46 -1.58 4.58
N VAL A 132 10.46 -2.43 4.44
CA VAL A 132 9.06 -2.00 4.35
C VAL A 132 8.62 -1.57 5.74
N TRP A 133 8.24 -0.31 5.88
CA TRP A 133 7.68 0.19 7.12
C TRP A 133 6.17 -0.06 7.15
N VAL A 134 5.67 -0.53 8.29
CA VAL A 134 4.25 -0.61 8.59
C VAL A 134 3.94 0.37 9.70
N ALA A 135 3.05 1.32 9.46
CA ALA A 135 2.79 2.41 10.39
C ALA A 135 1.30 2.72 10.49
N ASP A 136 0.90 3.32 11.62
CA ASP A 136 -0.36 4.02 11.69
C ASP A 136 -0.28 5.38 10.98
N VAL A 137 -1.43 5.94 10.61
CA VAL A 137 -1.52 7.19 9.84
C VAL A 137 -0.95 8.40 10.59
N ASP A 138 -1.03 8.41 11.91
CA ASP A 138 -0.60 9.54 12.72
C ASP A 138 0.93 9.64 12.78
N GLY A 139 1.62 8.50 12.83
CA GLY A 139 3.09 8.44 12.84
C GLY A 139 3.77 8.95 11.56
N VAL A 140 3.05 9.04 10.44
CA VAL A 140 3.62 9.37 9.12
C VAL A 140 2.98 10.60 8.46
N ARG A 141 2.40 11.51 9.24
CA ARG A 141 1.86 12.77 8.71
C ARG A 141 2.96 13.60 8.03
N GLY A 142 2.72 14.01 6.78
CA GLY A 142 3.67 14.78 5.98
C GLY A 142 4.80 13.98 5.34
N LEU A 143 4.78 12.64 5.41
CA LEU A 143 5.75 11.78 4.74
C LEU A 143 5.18 11.17 3.47
N GLU A 144 5.94 11.27 2.37
CA GLU A 144 5.59 10.72 1.06
C GLU A 144 6.52 9.56 0.68
N ARG A 145 5.97 8.45 0.18
CA ARG A 145 6.74 7.32 -0.37
C ARG A 145 6.30 6.96 -1.79
N LYS A 146 7.20 6.32 -2.53
CA LYS A 146 6.93 5.90 -3.92
C LYS A 146 5.79 4.91 -3.97
N VAL A 147 5.75 3.94 -3.05
CA VAL A 147 4.68 2.95 -2.96
C VAL A 147 3.96 3.06 -1.63
N ILE A 148 2.65 3.26 -1.67
CA ILE A 148 1.78 3.25 -0.49
C ILE A 148 0.80 2.09 -0.59
N VAL A 149 0.74 1.26 0.46
CA VAL A 149 -0.25 0.19 0.61
C VAL A 149 -1.22 0.58 1.72
N CYS A 150 -2.47 0.86 1.37
CA CYS A 150 -3.52 1.20 2.32
C CYS A 150 -4.31 -0.04 2.72
N LEU A 151 -4.40 -0.33 4.02
CA LEU A 151 -5.26 -1.37 4.58
C LEU A 151 -6.62 -0.76 4.94
N GLU A 152 -7.65 -1.06 4.17
CA GLU A 152 -9.00 -0.50 4.36
C GLU A 152 -9.80 -1.32 5.40
N ASN A 153 -10.69 -0.67 6.14
CA ASN A 153 -11.41 -1.29 7.26
C ASN A 153 -12.93 -1.05 7.20
N HIS A 154 -13.70 -2.14 7.03
CA HIS A 154 -15.17 -2.12 6.88
C HIS A 154 -15.93 -1.58 8.10
N VAL A 155 -15.42 -1.84 9.31
CA VAL A 155 -16.19 -1.55 10.53
C VAL A 155 -16.45 -0.05 10.70
N TYR A 156 -15.50 0.78 10.25
CA TYR A 156 -15.57 2.22 10.46
C TYR A 156 -16.02 3.02 9.24
N ASP A 157 -15.82 2.51 8.03
CA ASP A 157 -16.40 3.15 6.84
C ASP A 157 -17.94 3.14 6.89
N SER A 158 -18.57 2.16 7.56
CA SER A 158 -20.03 2.11 7.71
C SER A 158 -20.57 2.79 8.98
N LEU A 159 -19.93 2.63 10.15
CA LEU A 159 -20.40 3.22 11.42
C LEU A 159 -20.06 4.71 11.55
N ARG A 160 -18.89 5.14 11.08
CA ARG A 160 -18.47 6.56 11.13
C ARG A 160 -19.09 7.36 9.98
N SER A 161 -19.46 6.72 8.86
CA SER A 161 -20.13 7.35 7.71
C SER A 161 -21.49 7.93 8.12
N LYS A 162 -22.20 7.23 9.01
CA LYS A 162 -23.51 7.66 9.52
C LYS A 162 -23.44 8.73 10.61
N LEU A 163 -22.33 8.85 11.34
CA LEU A 163 -22.22 9.75 12.50
C LEU A 163 -21.31 10.97 12.27
N LEU A 164 -20.26 10.87 11.43
CA LEU A 164 -19.30 11.93 11.14
C LEU A 164 -18.72 11.77 9.69
N PRO A 165 -19.50 12.11 8.65
CA PRO A 165 -19.08 11.92 7.25
C PRO A 165 -17.79 12.67 6.88
N GLN A 166 -17.52 13.80 7.53
CA GLN A 166 -16.35 14.67 7.27
C GLN A 166 -15.01 14.05 7.68
N TYR A 167 -15.02 13.00 8.51
CA TYR A 167 -13.80 12.35 9.01
C TYR A 167 -13.38 11.10 8.22
N ILE A 168 -14.18 10.64 7.25
CA ILE A 168 -13.86 9.46 6.42
C ILE A 168 -13.23 9.88 5.09
N THR A 169 -13.75 10.95 4.49
CA THR A 169 -13.19 11.58 3.29
C THR A 169 -11.73 11.93 3.47
N THR A 170 -11.39 12.53 4.61
CA THR A 170 -10.03 12.96 4.93
C THR A 170 -9.08 11.80 5.08
N VAL A 171 -9.46 10.72 5.78
CA VAL A 171 -8.53 9.61 6.08
C VAL A 171 -8.05 8.87 4.83
N ARG A 172 -8.96 8.63 3.86
CA ARG A 172 -8.58 8.01 2.58
C ARG A 172 -7.68 8.93 1.77
N LEU A 173 -8.02 10.23 1.71
CA LEU A 173 -7.22 11.22 1.00
C LEU A 173 -5.86 11.47 1.66
N ASP A 174 -5.78 11.42 2.99
CA ASP A 174 -4.55 11.55 3.75
C ASP A 174 -3.62 10.39 3.39
N LEU A 175 -4.12 9.15 3.41
CA LEU A 175 -3.33 7.98 3.05
C LEU A 175 -2.85 8.03 1.59
N MET A 176 -3.76 8.36 0.67
CA MET A 176 -3.49 8.36 -0.77
C MET A 176 -2.57 9.50 -1.21
N SER A 177 -2.67 10.67 -0.58
CA SER A 177 -1.83 11.84 -0.90
C SER A 177 -0.35 11.64 -0.61
N ARG A 178 0.02 10.61 0.19
CA ARG A 178 1.41 10.24 0.47
C ARG A 178 2.07 9.44 -0.65
N CYS A 179 1.32 9.00 -1.64
CA CYS A 179 1.82 8.18 -2.73
C CYS A 179 2.36 9.04 -3.88
N THR A 180 3.63 8.85 -4.24
CA THR A 180 4.25 9.56 -5.37
C THR A 180 4.36 8.73 -6.65
N SER A 181 4.13 7.40 -6.59
CA SER A 181 4.21 6.54 -7.77
C SER A 181 3.14 5.45 -7.84
N GLN A 182 3.08 4.50 -6.91
CA GLN A 182 2.18 3.35 -6.98
C GLN A 182 1.33 3.21 -5.70
N LEU A 183 0.02 3.40 -5.86
CA LEU A 183 -0.93 3.21 -4.78
C LEU A 183 -1.55 1.80 -4.86
N VAL A 184 -1.61 1.13 -3.71
CA VAL A 184 -2.27 -0.17 -3.53
C VAL A 184 -3.31 -0.04 -2.43
N ILE A 185 -4.51 -0.55 -2.65
CA ILE A 185 -5.58 -0.58 -1.65
C ILE A 185 -5.97 -2.03 -1.39
N VAL A 186 -5.93 -2.46 -0.13
CA VAL A 186 -6.43 -3.77 0.30
C VAL A 186 -7.81 -3.58 0.92
N SER A 187 -8.84 -3.83 0.11
CA SER A 187 -10.24 -3.61 0.49
C SER A 187 -10.85 -4.87 1.13
N PRO A 188 -11.65 -4.73 2.19
CA PRO A 188 -12.41 -5.84 2.76
C PRO A 188 -13.61 -6.25 1.87
N ASP A 189 -14.20 -7.43 2.07
CA ASP A 189 -15.22 -7.99 1.14
C ASP A 189 -16.52 -7.16 1.09
N ASP A 190 -16.93 -6.70 -0.09
CA ASP A 190 -18.11 -5.83 -0.31
C ASP A 190 -19.47 -6.51 -0.06
N LYS A 191 -19.53 -7.69 0.57
CA LYS A 191 -20.81 -8.37 0.78
C LYS A 191 -21.68 -7.60 1.78
N PRO A 192 -22.90 -7.19 1.40
CA PRO A 192 -23.88 -6.69 2.36
C PRO A 192 -24.08 -7.76 3.42
N LEU A 193 -24.20 -7.34 4.68
CA LEU A 193 -24.75 -8.19 5.73
C LEU A 193 -26.16 -8.60 5.26
N GLU A 194 -26.31 -9.79 4.71
CA GLU A 194 -27.62 -10.43 4.60
C GLU A 194 -28.09 -10.62 6.06
N GLY A 195 -29.14 -9.88 6.40
CA GLY A 195 -29.73 -9.91 7.74
C GLY A 195 -30.39 -11.25 7.99
N ASP A 196 -30.13 -11.80 9.18
CA ASP A 196 -30.99 -12.80 9.81
C ASP A 196 -32.27 -12.16 10.35
#